data_AF-A0A3M7H7R4-F1
#
_entry.id   AF-A0A3M7H7R4-F1
#
_cell.length_a   1.000
_cell.length_b   1.000
_cell.length_c   1.000
_cell.angle_alpha   90.00
_cell.angle_beta   90.00
_cell.angle_gamma   90.00
#
_symmetry.space_group_name_H-M   'P 1'
#
loop_
_entity.id
_entity.type
_entity.pdbx_description
1 polymer ?
#
loop_
_entity_poly.entity_id
_entity_poly.type
_entity_poly.pdbx_seq_one_letter_code
_entity_poly.pdbx_strand_id
1 'polypeptide(L)'
;MDAWGLGLFQSFLDLDLIFEFDHELGLYELARKAEEHDGAESNSRIYSIKANLCYPKEAVDSAKKLLENGRLAELVARYEAKMQTGDDSDVMPPGYKLSIIGACAMTLGCHLEPSFINLLKRIYPKNLQMPDSNMQMTKALFGPNGYTNGVSYDFGGKSFKETMNSGGPPKDVQAQFGLPPWFGPARKMRSPTYTEPQYPDDVCGGCGKDENAGMGPLMKCACCKNRVYCSKECQKYHWKWHKVICRPA
;
A
#
# COMPACT_ATOMS: atom_id res chain seq x y z
N MET A 1 -14.79 14.84 16.64
CA MET A 1 -13.40 14.73 16.15
C MET A 1 -13.38 13.48 15.30
N ASP A 2 -13.78 13.68 14.05
CA ASP A 2 -14.41 12.69 13.18
C ASP A 2 -13.38 11.93 12.34
N ALA A 3 -13.64 10.67 12.03
CA ALA A 3 -12.55 9.70 11.95
C ALA A 3 -11.53 9.86 10.83
N TRP A 4 -10.30 9.73 11.29
CA TRP A 4 -9.05 9.65 10.57
C TRP A 4 -8.64 8.19 10.41
N GLY A 5 -7.90 7.90 9.34
CA GLY A 5 -7.09 6.69 9.27
C GLY A 5 -7.76 5.39 8.84
N LEU A 6 -8.87 5.40 8.09
CA LEU A 6 -9.40 4.16 7.49
C LEU A 6 -8.63 3.74 6.22
N GLY A 7 -8.24 4.71 5.39
CA GLY A 7 -7.48 4.49 4.15
C GLY A 7 -5.98 4.72 4.30
N LEU A 8 -5.21 4.28 3.29
CA LEU A 8 -3.79 4.58 3.15
C LEU A 8 -3.55 6.08 3.19
N PHE A 9 -2.58 6.49 4.00
CA PHE A 9 -2.12 7.87 4.13
C PHE A 9 -3.14 8.85 4.74
N GLN A 10 -4.11 8.32 5.49
CA GLN A 10 -5.14 9.11 6.17
C GLN A 10 -4.98 9.13 7.69
N SER A 11 -4.06 8.32 8.23
CA SER A 11 -3.73 8.34 9.66
C SER A 11 -2.52 9.23 9.92
N PHE A 12 -2.44 9.83 11.11
CA PHE A 12 -1.24 10.57 11.53
C PHE A 12 0.00 9.68 11.53
N LEU A 13 -0.15 8.40 11.91
CA LEU A 13 0.93 7.43 11.89
C LEU A 13 1.50 7.22 10.49
N ASP A 14 0.65 7.17 9.46
CA ASP A 14 1.15 7.06 8.08
C ASP A 14 1.96 8.29 7.68
N LEU A 15 1.54 9.48 8.10
CA LEU A 15 2.24 10.73 7.80
C LEU A 15 3.57 10.80 8.55
N ASP A 16 3.60 10.43 9.83
CA ASP A 16 4.84 10.38 10.61
C ASP A 16 5.84 9.39 10.00
N LEU A 17 5.37 8.20 9.58
CA LEU A 17 6.21 7.24 8.88
C LEU A 17 6.73 7.78 7.54
N ILE A 18 5.90 8.50 6.79
CA ILE A 18 6.34 9.14 5.54
C ILE A 18 7.48 10.12 5.82
N PHE A 19 7.37 10.96 6.86
CA PHE A 19 8.44 11.89 7.23
C PHE A 19 9.70 11.19 7.76
N GLU A 20 9.55 10.07 8.48
CA GLU A 20 10.66 9.20 8.87
C GLU A 20 11.39 8.65 7.64
N PHE A 21 10.64 8.12 6.66
CA PHE A 21 11.22 7.62 5.42
C PHE A 21 11.85 8.73 4.58
N ASP A 22 11.25 9.93 4.55
CA ASP A 22 11.82 11.07 3.84
C ASP A 22 13.22 11.42 4.37
N HIS A 23 13.37 11.39 5.70
CA HIS A 23 14.67 11.54 6.36
C HIS A 23 15.62 10.37 6.03
N GLU A 24 15.19 9.12 6.18
CA GLU A 24 16.04 7.95 5.91
C GLU A 24 16.52 7.88 4.45
N LEU A 25 15.67 8.31 3.50
CA LEU A 25 15.98 8.31 2.08
C LEU A 25 16.90 9.47 1.67
N GLY A 26 17.04 10.49 2.51
CA GLY A 26 17.86 11.67 2.24
C GLY A 26 17.15 12.73 1.39
N LEU A 27 15.81 12.77 1.45
CA LEU A 27 15.00 13.70 0.65
C LEU A 27 15.07 15.14 1.18
N TYR A 28 15.35 15.33 2.47
CA TYR A 28 15.61 16.66 3.04
C TYR A 28 16.98 17.23 2.61
N GLU A 29 17.99 16.37 2.48
CA GLU A 29 19.29 16.74 1.95
C GLU A 29 19.21 17.09 0.46
N LEU A 30 18.33 16.43 -0.28
CA LEU A 30 18.01 16.80 -1.66
C LEU A 30 17.38 18.19 -1.72
N ALA A 31 16.43 18.50 -0.82
CA ALA A 31 15.84 19.83 -0.69
C ALA A 31 16.90 20.91 -0.42
N ARG A 32 17.73 20.70 0.60
CA ARG A 32 18.80 21.64 0.99
C ARG A 32 19.77 21.92 -0.16
N LYS A 33 20.20 20.88 -0.88
CA LYS A 33 21.10 21.02 -2.04
C LYS A 33 20.46 21.79 -3.19
N ALA A 34 19.15 21.61 -3.41
CA ALA A 34 18.43 22.36 -4.42
C ALA A 34 18.32 23.86 -4.07
N GLU A 35 18.12 24.19 -2.80
CA GLU A 35 18.08 25.57 -2.31
C GLU A 35 19.45 26.27 -2.40
N GLU A 36 20.53 25.56 -2.07
CA GLU A 36 21.91 26.06 -2.22
C GLU A 36 22.25 26.38 -3.69
N HIS A 37 21.72 25.60 -4.63
CA HIS A 37 21.95 25.80 -6.06
C HIS A 37 21.10 26.94 -6.65
N ASP A 38 19.84 27.09 -6.22
CA ASP A 38 18.89 28.03 -6.83
C ASP A 38 18.91 29.43 -6.20
N GLY A 39 19.64 29.62 -5.10
CA GLY A 39 19.65 30.86 -4.33
C GLY A 39 18.39 31.03 -3.47
N ALA A 40 18.52 31.79 -2.38
CA ALA A 40 17.52 31.90 -1.31
C ALA A 40 16.15 32.50 -1.70
N GLU A 41 15.96 32.89 -2.97
CA GLU A 41 14.75 33.55 -3.49
C GLU A 41 13.85 32.60 -4.31
N SER A 42 14.25 31.32 -4.47
CA SER A 42 13.49 30.29 -5.19
C SER A 42 12.40 29.66 -4.32
N ASN A 43 11.24 29.34 -4.91
CA ASN A 43 10.15 28.61 -4.25
C ASN A 43 10.69 27.32 -3.62
N SER A 44 10.59 27.19 -2.29
CA SER A 44 11.13 26.03 -1.55
C SER A 44 10.59 24.73 -2.14
N ARG A 45 11.52 23.85 -2.56
CA ARG A 45 11.19 22.55 -3.13
C ARG A 45 11.04 21.54 -2.01
N ILE A 46 9.93 20.83 -2.02
CA ILE A 46 9.62 19.74 -1.10
C ILE A 46 9.75 18.43 -1.87
N TYR A 47 10.60 17.54 -1.36
CA TYR A 47 10.74 16.18 -1.88
C TYR A 47 10.21 15.20 -0.82
N SER A 48 9.42 14.22 -1.26
CA SER A 48 8.86 13.18 -0.38
C SER A 48 8.76 11.86 -1.13
N ILE A 49 8.81 10.74 -0.38
CA ILE A 49 8.53 9.40 -0.87
C ILE A 49 7.06 9.27 -1.34
N LYS A 50 6.17 10.14 -0.84
CA LYS A 50 4.77 10.20 -1.29
C LYS A 50 4.59 11.32 -2.32
N ALA A 51 4.20 10.95 -3.54
CA ALA A 51 4.11 11.88 -4.68
C ALA A 51 3.29 13.15 -4.39
N ASN A 52 2.17 13.02 -3.69
CA ASN A 52 1.28 14.15 -3.38
C ASN A 52 1.85 15.16 -2.38
N LEU A 53 2.98 14.85 -1.73
CA LEU A 53 3.69 15.77 -0.83
C LEU A 53 4.87 16.46 -1.52
N CYS A 54 5.24 16.04 -2.73
CA CYS A 54 6.26 16.71 -3.52
C CYS A 54 5.73 18.05 -4.05
N TYR A 55 6.59 19.08 -3.99
CA TYR A 55 6.31 20.40 -4.54
C TYR A 55 7.59 21.06 -5.08
N PRO A 56 7.56 21.71 -6.26
CA PRO A 56 6.48 21.69 -7.23
C PRO A 56 6.33 20.28 -7.84
N LYS A 57 5.37 20.04 -8.75
CA LYS A 57 5.07 18.68 -9.24
C LYS A 57 6.28 18.01 -9.89
N GLU A 58 7.18 18.79 -10.47
CA GLU A 58 8.44 18.35 -11.08
C GLU A 58 9.40 17.73 -10.05
N ALA A 59 9.21 18.00 -8.75
CA ALA A 59 9.97 17.37 -7.68
C ALA A 59 9.70 15.86 -7.57
N VAL A 60 8.57 15.37 -8.08
CA VAL A 60 8.23 13.94 -8.13
C VAL A 60 9.28 13.15 -8.91
N ASP A 61 9.72 13.64 -10.07
CA ASP A 61 10.70 12.95 -10.91
C ASP A 61 12.07 12.88 -10.23
N SER A 62 12.44 13.93 -9.51
CA SER A 62 13.70 13.96 -8.75
C SER A 62 13.66 13.00 -7.56
N ALA A 63 12.54 12.94 -6.83
CA ALA A 63 12.34 11.99 -5.74
C ALA A 63 12.39 10.55 -6.29
N LYS A 64 11.63 10.24 -7.35
CA LYS A 64 11.67 8.95 -8.03
C LYS A 64 13.10 8.56 -8.43
N LYS A 65 13.84 9.47 -9.09
CA LYS A 65 15.22 9.22 -9.51
C LYS A 65 16.16 8.91 -8.34
N LEU A 66 16.02 9.62 -7.22
CA LEU A 66 16.81 9.35 -6.02
C LEU A 66 16.51 7.95 -5.45
N LEU A 67 15.23 7.58 -5.41
CA LEU A 67 14.80 6.27 -4.90
C LEU A 67 15.29 5.12 -5.79
N GLU A 68 15.18 5.28 -7.12
CA GLU A 68 15.62 4.28 -8.10
C GLU A 68 17.15 4.14 -8.18
N ASN A 69 17.91 5.12 -7.67
CA ASN A 69 19.35 5.03 -7.42
C ASN A 69 19.68 4.15 -6.19
N GLY A 70 19.03 3.00 -6.04
CA GLY A 70 19.30 2.03 -4.97
C GLY A 70 18.82 2.42 -3.58
N ARG A 71 18.49 3.69 -3.30
CA ARG A 71 18.01 4.14 -1.96
C ARG A 71 16.74 3.41 -1.53
N LEU A 72 15.81 3.18 -2.46
CA LEU A 72 14.61 2.40 -2.18
C LEU A 72 14.95 0.95 -1.86
N ALA A 73 15.88 0.34 -2.62
CA ALA A 73 16.30 -1.04 -2.40
C ALA A 73 17.00 -1.22 -1.04
N GLU A 74 17.85 -0.27 -0.65
CA GLU A 74 18.50 -0.25 0.67
C GLU A 74 17.47 -0.15 1.82
N LEU A 75 16.48 0.75 1.67
CA LEU A 75 15.42 0.92 2.67
C LEU A 75 14.56 -0.34 2.81
N VAL A 76 14.17 -0.93 1.68
CA VAL A 76 13.41 -2.19 1.65
C VAL A 76 14.21 -3.31 2.31
N ALA A 77 15.47 -3.51 1.93
CA ALA A 77 16.33 -4.54 2.50
C ALA A 77 16.50 -4.40 4.03
N ARG A 78 16.62 -3.17 4.54
CA ARG A 78 16.69 -2.89 5.98
C ARG A 78 15.44 -3.36 6.71
N TYR A 79 14.25 -2.99 6.23
CA TYR A 79 12.99 -3.37 6.88
C TYR A 79 12.64 -4.84 6.67
N GLU A 80 13.06 -5.45 5.57
CA GLU A 80 13.01 -6.91 5.38
C GLU A 80 13.87 -7.64 6.42
N ALA A 81 15.10 -7.17 6.67
CA ALA A 81 15.96 -7.75 7.69
C ALA A 81 15.34 -7.63 9.09
N LYS A 82 14.81 -6.46 9.47
CA LYS A 82 14.08 -6.28 10.75
C LYS A 82 12.89 -7.23 10.89
N MET A 83 12.14 -7.43 9.79
CA MET A 83 11.02 -8.37 9.77
C MET A 83 11.48 -9.82 9.99
N GLN A 84 12.63 -10.21 9.42
CA GLN A 84 13.18 -11.56 9.58
C GLN A 84 13.72 -11.82 10.98
N THR A 85 14.29 -10.81 11.65
CA THR A 85 14.78 -10.92 13.02
C THR A 85 13.65 -10.91 14.07
N GLY A 86 12.43 -10.56 13.67
CA GLY A 86 11.31 -10.36 14.60
C GLY A 86 11.51 -9.16 15.51
N ASP A 87 12.21 -8.12 15.02
CA ASP A 87 12.43 -6.89 15.78
C ASP A 87 11.16 -6.03 15.78
N ASP A 88 10.40 -6.15 16.87
CA ASP A 88 9.17 -5.39 17.14
C ASP A 88 9.44 -4.20 18.10
N SER A 89 10.67 -3.68 18.15
CA SER A 89 11.00 -2.51 18.98
C SER A 89 10.36 -1.22 18.50
N ASP A 90 10.03 -1.13 17.20
CA ASP A 90 9.34 -0.01 16.59
C ASP A 90 7.84 -0.05 16.93
N VAL A 91 7.23 1.13 17.14
CA VAL A 91 5.78 1.26 17.41
C VAL A 91 4.94 0.59 16.31
N MET A 92 5.41 0.67 15.06
CA MET A 92 4.79 0.02 13.91
C MET A 92 5.66 -1.14 13.43
N PRO A 93 5.08 -2.34 13.21
CA PRO A 93 5.86 -3.51 12.83
C PRO A 93 6.50 -3.32 11.45
N PRO A 94 7.66 -3.95 11.18
CA PRO A 94 8.36 -3.82 9.90
C PRO A 94 7.48 -4.13 8.67
N GLY A 95 6.56 -5.08 8.79
CA GLY A 95 5.61 -5.41 7.72
C GLY A 95 4.62 -4.29 7.38
N TYR A 96 4.25 -3.46 8.36
CA TYR A 96 3.46 -2.25 8.13
C TYR A 96 4.28 -1.21 7.39
N LYS A 97 5.50 -0.94 7.88
CA LYS A 97 6.43 0.01 7.26
C LYS A 97 6.71 -0.35 5.79
N LEU A 98 7.00 -1.63 5.51
CA LEU A 98 7.16 -2.13 4.14
C LEU A 98 5.91 -1.90 3.27
N SER A 99 4.71 -2.10 3.83
CA SER A 99 3.45 -1.86 3.11
C SER A 99 3.27 -0.38 2.75
N ILE A 100 3.62 0.54 3.65
CA ILE A 100 3.59 1.99 3.40
C ILE A 100 4.67 2.41 2.39
N ILE A 101 5.91 1.91 2.52
CA ILE A 101 7.00 2.14 1.56
C ILE A 101 6.56 1.72 0.15
N GLY A 102 6.01 0.50 0.03
CA GLY A 102 5.50 -0.01 -1.24
C GLY A 102 4.42 0.89 -1.84
N ALA A 103 3.44 1.29 -1.04
CA ALA A 103 2.38 2.19 -1.50
C ALA A 103 2.94 3.54 -1.96
N CYS A 104 3.84 4.17 -1.19
CA CYS A 104 4.48 5.44 -1.54
C CYS A 104 5.26 5.33 -2.85
N ALA A 105 6.10 4.30 -3.01
CA ALA A 105 6.86 4.07 -4.23
C ALA A 105 5.97 3.82 -5.45
N MET A 106 4.82 3.17 -5.29
CA MET A 106 3.80 3.06 -6.35
C MET A 106 3.21 4.42 -6.71
N THR A 107 2.98 5.33 -5.75
CA THR A 107 2.47 6.69 -6.06
C THR A 107 3.46 7.51 -6.89
N LEU A 108 4.77 7.35 -6.64
CA LEU A 108 5.83 7.98 -7.44
C LEU A 108 6.00 7.32 -8.80
N GLY A 109 5.48 6.10 -8.99
CA GLY A 109 5.75 5.30 -10.18
C GLY A 109 7.19 4.79 -10.25
N CYS A 110 7.81 4.51 -9.11
CA CYS A 110 9.12 3.85 -9.07
C CYS A 110 9.04 2.45 -9.68
N HIS A 111 10.17 1.90 -10.13
CA HIS A 111 10.28 0.47 -10.43
C HIS A 111 10.49 -0.33 -9.14
N LEU A 112 9.58 -1.26 -8.86
CA LEU A 112 9.68 -2.19 -7.75
C LEU A 112 10.21 -3.54 -8.23
N GLU A 113 11.15 -4.09 -7.46
CA GLU A 113 11.65 -5.44 -7.69
C GLU A 113 10.52 -6.49 -7.58
N PRO A 114 10.46 -7.51 -8.45
CA PRO A 114 9.43 -8.53 -8.37
C PRO A 114 9.38 -9.25 -7.03
N SER A 115 10.53 -9.46 -6.38
CA SER A 115 10.63 -10.04 -5.04
C SER A 115 9.91 -9.16 -4.01
N PHE A 116 10.07 -7.85 -4.09
CA PHE A 116 9.41 -6.90 -3.20
C PHE A 116 7.90 -6.83 -3.45
N ILE A 117 7.45 -6.84 -4.70
CA ILE A 117 6.01 -6.93 -5.02
C ILE A 117 5.39 -8.21 -4.44
N ASN A 118 6.06 -9.36 -4.58
CA ASN A 118 5.61 -10.63 -4.02
C ASN A 118 5.60 -10.62 -2.49
N LEU A 119 6.59 -9.96 -1.88
CA LEU A 119 6.61 -9.73 -0.44
C LEU A 119 5.41 -8.88 0.00
N LEU A 120 5.18 -7.74 -0.66
CA LEU A 120 4.07 -6.83 -0.37
C LEU A 120 2.75 -7.58 -0.39
N LYS A 121 2.48 -8.34 -1.46
CA LYS A 121 1.33 -9.24 -1.58
C LYS A 121 1.18 -10.05 -0.28
N ARG A 122 2.20 -10.83 0.08
CA ARG A 122 2.16 -11.71 1.26
C ARG A 122 1.88 -10.98 2.59
N ILE A 123 2.45 -9.78 2.79
CA ILE A 123 2.46 -9.14 4.12
C ILE A 123 1.33 -8.14 4.34
N TYR A 124 0.88 -7.41 3.31
CA TYR A 124 -0.05 -6.29 3.54
C TYR A 124 -1.37 -6.70 4.21
N PRO A 125 -1.98 -7.90 4.01
CA PRO A 125 -3.30 -8.15 4.59
C PRO A 125 -3.29 -8.24 6.11
N LYS A 126 -2.17 -8.69 6.67
CA LYS A 126 -1.99 -8.84 8.12
C LYS A 126 -1.53 -7.53 8.76
N ASN A 127 -0.84 -6.69 7.99
CA ASN A 127 -0.24 -5.45 8.48
C ASN A 127 -1.16 -4.24 8.27
N LEU A 128 -1.84 -4.13 7.14
CA LEU A 128 -2.86 -3.11 6.88
C LEU A 128 -4.23 -3.61 7.36
N GLN A 129 -4.50 -3.45 8.65
CA GLN A 129 -5.73 -3.95 9.28
C GLN A 129 -6.95 -3.04 9.06
N MET A 130 -6.73 -1.81 8.59
CA MET A 130 -7.81 -0.89 8.29
C MET A 130 -8.51 -1.33 6.98
N PRO A 131 -9.85 -1.45 6.95
CA PRO A 131 -10.54 -2.03 5.80
C PRO A 131 -10.28 -1.31 4.48
N ASP A 132 -10.25 0.02 4.49
CA ASP A 132 -10.07 0.79 3.25
C ASP A 132 -8.61 0.74 2.78
N SER A 133 -7.62 0.84 3.68
CA SER A 133 -6.21 0.71 3.32
C SER A 133 -5.88 -0.68 2.75
N ASN A 134 -6.46 -1.72 3.35
CA ASN A 134 -6.36 -3.10 2.87
C ASN A 134 -6.98 -3.24 1.47
N MET A 135 -8.18 -2.71 1.26
CA MET A 135 -8.85 -2.75 -0.04
C MET A 135 -8.08 -1.96 -1.10
N GLN A 136 -7.53 -0.81 -0.76
CA GLN A 136 -6.70 0.02 -1.64
C GLN A 136 -5.46 -0.73 -2.09
N MET A 137 -4.74 -1.38 -1.17
CA MET A 137 -3.59 -2.21 -1.49
C MET A 137 -3.96 -3.46 -2.30
N THR A 138 -5.09 -4.09 -2.00
CA THR A 138 -5.62 -5.23 -2.77
C THR A 138 -5.89 -4.85 -4.22
N LYS A 139 -6.51 -3.68 -4.45
CA LYS A 139 -6.75 -3.15 -5.80
C LYS A 139 -5.44 -2.86 -6.54
N ALA A 140 -4.43 -2.32 -5.85
CA ALA A 140 -3.14 -2.05 -6.47
C ALA A 140 -2.42 -3.36 -6.86
N LEU A 141 -2.43 -4.37 -6.00
CA LEU A 141 -1.61 -5.57 -6.20
C LEU A 141 -2.29 -6.68 -7.03
N PHE A 142 -3.63 -6.71 -7.09
CA PHE A 142 -4.40 -7.77 -7.75
C PHE A 142 -5.57 -7.25 -8.60
N GLY A 143 -5.76 -5.93 -8.67
CA GLY A 143 -6.85 -5.36 -9.44
C GLY A 143 -6.63 -5.44 -10.95
N PRO A 144 -7.71 -5.46 -11.75
CA PRO A 144 -7.62 -5.48 -13.22
C PRO A 144 -6.95 -4.22 -13.81
N ASN A 145 -7.02 -3.11 -13.06
CA ASN A 145 -6.31 -1.87 -13.33
C ASN A 145 -5.35 -1.58 -12.17
N GLY A 146 -4.68 -2.62 -11.67
CA GLY A 146 -3.73 -2.52 -10.58
C GLY A 146 -2.49 -1.72 -10.96
N TYR A 147 -1.61 -1.55 -9.99
CA TYR A 147 -0.33 -0.91 -10.18
C TYR A 147 0.46 -1.62 -11.29
N THR A 148 0.95 -0.82 -12.25
CA THR A 148 1.85 -1.26 -13.31
C THR A 148 3.25 -0.76 -12.99
N ASN A 149 4.24 -1.64 -13.01
CA ASN A 149 5.58 -1.32 -12.58
C ASN A 149 6.16 -0.12 -13.37
N GLY A 150 6.71 0.87 -12.66
CA GLY A 150 7.24 2.10 -13.26
C GLY A 150 6.19 3.17 -13.63
N VAL A 151 4.89 2.89 -13.46
CA VAL A 151 3.78 3.84 -13.69
C VAL A 151 3.21 4.30 -12.36
N SER A 152 2.97 5.60 -12.21
CA SER A 152 2.35 6.13 -10.99
C SER A 152 0.96 5.55 -10.78
N TYR A 153 0.63 5.24 -9.53
CA TYR A 153 -0.66 4.66 -9.16
C TYR A 153 -1.36 5.50 -8.10
N ASP A 154 -2.60 5.87 -8.41
CA ASP A 154 -3.47 6.58 -7.49
C ASP A 154 -4.32 5.59 -6.69
N PHE A 155 -4.13 5.59 -5.37
CA PHE A 155 -4.91 4.77 -4.44
C PHE A 155 -6.33 5.32 -4.20
N GLY A 156 -6.70 6.46 -4.81
CA GLY A 156 -8.02 7.08 -4.67
C GLY A 156 -8.31 7.51 -3.24
N GLY A 157 -7.26 7.78 -2.46
CA GLY A 157 -7.39 8.27 -1.09
C GLY A 157 -7.79 9.74 -1.09
N LYS A 158 -8.70 10.13 -0.18
CA LYS A 158 -8.99 11.54 0.08
C LYS A 158 -7.72 12.24 0.55
N SER A 159 -7.46 13.45 0.05
CA SER A 159 -6.46 14.34 0.62
C SER A 159 -6.79 14.68 2.08
N PHE A 160 -5.82 15.23 2.80
CA PHE A 160 -6.01 15.70 4.18
C PHE A 160 -7.24 16.61 4.31
N LYS A 161 -7.37 17.58 3.41
CA LYS A 161 -8.47 18.56 3.38
C LYS A 161 -9.81 17.89 3.06
N GLU A 162 -9.85 16.98 2.09
CA GLU A 162 -11.07 16.25 1.73
C GLU A 162 -11.51 15.28 2.84
N THR A 163 -10.56 14.72 3.57
CA THR A 163 -10.82 13.84 4.71
C THR A 163 -11.49 14.63 5.83
N MET A 164 -10.91 15.78 6.22
CA MET A 164 -11.49 16.70 7.21
C MET A 164 -12.91 17.15 6.84
N ASN A 165 -13.17 17.38 5.56
CA ASN A 165 -14.47 17.86 5.08
C ASN A 165 -15.55 16.78 4.96
N SER A 166 -15.19 15.49 5.09
CA SER A 166 -16.10 14.38 4.76
C SER A 166 -16.96 13.84 5.91
N GLY A 167 -17.02 14.55 7.05
CA GLY A 167 -17.95 14.26 8.15
C GLY A 167 -17.65 13.00 8.97
N GLY A 168 -16.60 12.25 8.62
CA GLY A 168 -16.16 11.03 9.30
C GLY A 168 -17.10 9.82 9.16
N PRO A 169 -16.65 8.61 9.55
CA PRO A 169 -17.47 7.42 9.64
C PRO A 169 -18.43 7.48 10.85
N PRO A 170 -19.43 6.57 10.90
CA PRO A 170 -20.38 6.44 12.00
C PRO A 170 -19.73 6.43 13.39
N LYS A 171 -20.39 7.03 14.39
CA LYS A 171 -19.87 7.25 15.76
C LYS A 171 -19.38 5.99 16.47
N ASP A 172 -19.87 4.83 16.05
CA ASP A 172 -19.54 3.49 16.54
C ASP A 172 -18.18 2.95 16.05
N VAL A 173 -17.50 3.65 15.13
CA VAL A 173 -16.17 3.29 14.59
C VAL A 173 -15.09 4.32 14.97
N GLN A 174 -15.44 5.35 15.75
CA GLN A 174 -14.50 6.40 16.14
C GLN A 174 -13.54 5.93 17.25
N ALA A 175 -12.24 5.94 16.96
CA ALA A 175 -11.21 5.86 17.97
C ALA A 175 -11.00 7.23 18.62
N GLN A 176 -10.75 7.24 19.93
CA GLN A 176 -10.47 8.45 20.69
C GLN A 176 -9.13 9.05 20.20
N PHE A 177 -9.12 10.34 19.84
CA PHE A 177 -7.93 11.11 19.44
C PHE A 177 -7.27 10.80 18.09
N GLY A 178 -8.00 10.28 17.09
CA GLY A 178 -7.44 10.13 15.73
C GLY A 178 -6.31 9.09 15.61
N LEU A 179 -6.06 8.34 16.69
CA LEU A 179 -5.27 7.13 16.68
C LEU A 179 -6.05 6.01 15.98
N PRO A 180 -5.40 5.05 15.31
CA PRO A 180 -6.10 3.88 14.81
C PRO A 180 -6.88 3.17 15.93
N PRO A 181 -7.98 2.48 15.63
CA PRO A 181 -8.79 1.72 16.60
C PRO A 181 -8.02 0.71 17.47
N TRP A 182 -6.76 0.39 17.13
CA TRP A 182 -5.87 -0.45 17.91
C TRP A 182 -5.39 0.20 19.23
N PHE A 183 -5.36 1.54 19.35
CA PHE A 183 -4.92 2.23 20.58
C PHE A 183 -6.05 2.49 21.59
N GLY A 184 -7.30 2.10 21.31
CA GLY A 184 -8.44 2.21 22.23
C GLY A 184 -8.61 0.99 23.13
N PRO A 185 -9.44 1.06 24.21
CA PRO A 185 -9.71 -0.09 25.07
C PRO A 185 -10.28 -1.22 24.21
N ALA A 186 -9.57 -2.35 24.22
CA ALA A 186 -9.71 -3.48 23.31
C ALA A 186 -11.15 -4.00 23.21
N ARG A 187 -11.95 -3.40 22.33
CA ARG A 187 -12.83 -4.23 21.52
C ARG A 187 -11.88 -4.97 20.62
N LYS A 188 -11.87 -6.29 20.72
CA LYS A 188 -11.47 -7.16 19.62
C LYS A 188 -12.24 -6.66 18.41
N MET A 189 -11.68 -5.70 17.66
CA MET A 189 -11.94 -5.61 16.25
C MET A 189 -11.66 -7.04 15.83
N ARG A 190 -12.73 -7.79 15.52
CA ARG A 190 -12.55 -8.95 14.67
C ARG A 190 -11.84 -8.34 13.49
N SER A 191 -10.52 -8.53 13.43
CA SER A 191 -9.76 -8.38 12.21
C SER A 191 -10.69 -9.01 11.19
N PRO A 192 -11.22 -8.27 10.22
CA PRO A 192 -11.83 -8.98 9.13
C PRO A 192 -10.63 -9.76 8.61
N THR A 193 -10.62 -11.07 8.89
CA THR A 193 -9.60 -12.00 8.44
C THR A 193 -9.80 -12.08 6.93
N TYR A 194 -9.43 -10.99 6.25
CA TYR A 194 -9.12 -10.89 4.85
C TYR A 194 -7.75 -11.55 4.64
N THR A 195 -7.53 -12.71 5.23
CA THR A 195 -6.54 -13.65 4.69
C THR A 195 -7.21 -14.33 3.51
N GLU A 196 -7.35 -13.56 2.43
CA GLU A 196 -7.59 -14.10 1.10
C GLU A 196 -6.47 -15.11 0.80
N PRO A 197 -6.77 -16.27 0.22
CA PRO A 197 -5.74 -17.12 -0.35
C PRO A 197 -5.04 -16.37 -1.48
N GLN A 198 -3.88 -15.80 -1.17
CA GLN A 198 -3.13 -15.00 -2.11
C GLN A 198 -2.35 -15.88 -3.07
N TYR A 199 -3.02 -16.19 -4.15
CA TYR A 199 -2.42 -16.90 -5.26
C TYR A 199 -2.21 -15.96 -6.44
N PRO A 200 -1.12 -16.10 -7.20
CA PRO A 200 -0.92 -15.41 -8.49
C PRO A 200 -2.13 -15.54 -9.43
N ASP A 201 -2.28 -14.63 -10.39
CA ASP A 201 -3.46 -14.55 -11.28
C ASP A 201 -3.54 -15.68 -12.31
N ASP A 202 -2.42 -16.36 -12.56
CA ASP A 202 -2.26 -17.50 -13.46
C ASP A 202 -2.56 -18.86 -12.78
N VAL A 203 -2.85 -18.87 -11.48
CA VAL A 203 -3.20 -20.07 -10.73
C VAL A 203 -4.58 -19.96 -10.08
N CYS A 204 -5.16 -21.09 -9.67
CA CYS A 204 -6.50 -21.10 -9.12
C CYS A 204 -6.64 -20.21 -7.88
N GLY A 205 -7.53 -19.21 -7.95
CA GLY A 205 -7.72 -18.29 -6.82
C GLY A 205 -8.34 -18.89 -5.56
N GLY A 206 -8.90 -20.10 -5.63
CA GLY A 206 -9.45 -20.78 -4.46
C GLY A 206 -8.46 -21.71 -3.75
N CYS A 207 -7.55 -22.34 -4.48
CA CYS A 207 -6.70 -23.41 -3.94
C CYS A 207 -5.21 -23.33 -4.33
N GLY A 208 -4.83 -22.38 -5.19
CA GLY A 208 -3.45 -22.11 -5.57
C GLY A 208 -2.82 -23.10 -6.54
N LYS A 209 -3.56 -24.11 -7.00
CA LYS A 209 -3.07 -25.07 -7.99
C LYS A 209 -3.10 -24.46 -9.39
N ASP A 210 -2.07 -24.79 -10.16
CA ASP A 210 -1.93 -24.44 -11.58
C ASP A 210 -2.50 -25.57 -12.48
N GLU A 211 -2.43 -25.37 -13.79
CA GLU A 211 -2.86 -26.37 -14.79
C GLU A 211 -1.97 -27.63 -14.77
N ASN A 212 -0.70 -27.51 -14.34
CA ASN A 212 0.27 -28.60 -14.28
C ASN A 212 0.00 -29.59 -13.15
N ALA A 213 -0.79 -29.20 -12.15
CA ALA A 213 -1.22 -30.06 -11.05
C ALA A 213 -2.29 -31.12 -11.44
N GLY A 214 -2.50 -31.37 -12.73
CA GLY A 214 -3.37 -32.43 -13.24
C GLY A 214 -4.87 -32.12 -13.15
N MET A 215 -5.26 -30.85 -13.05
CA MET A 215 -6.66 -30.43 -12.82
C MET A 215 -7.39 -29.95 -14.09
N GLY A 216 -6.77 -30.07 -15.27
CA GLY A 216 -7.32 -29.57 -16.53
C GLY A 216 -7.20 -28.04 -16.68
N PRO A 217 -7.74 -27.47 -17.78
CA PRO A 217 -7.64 -26.04 -18.05
C PRO A 217 -8.42 -25.22 -17.03
N LEU A 218 -7.85 -24.10 -16.56
CA LEU A 218 -8.48 -23.25 -15.56
C LEU A 218 -9.63 -22.44 -16.18
N MET A 219 -10.77 -22.40 -15.50
CA MET A 219 -11.92 -21.58 -15.90
C MET A 219 -11.74 -20.13 -15.46
N LYS A 220 -11.92 -19.20 -16.41
CA LYS A 220 -11.91 -17.76 -16.16
C LYS A 220 -13.21 -17.29 -15.51
N CYS A 221 -13.12 -16.31 -14.63
CA CYS A 221 -14.28 -15.62 -14.05
C CYS A 221 -15.18 -15.08 -15.17
N ALA A 222 -16.46 -15.46 -15.18
CA ALA A 222 -17.39 -15.07 -16.23
C ALA A 222 -17.64 -13.54 -16.33
N CYS A 223 -17.43 -12.81 -15.23
CA CYS A 223 -17.62 -11.35 -15.19
C CYS A 223 -16.37 -10.61 -15.69
N CYS A 224 -15.24 -10.77 -15.01
CA CYS A 224 -14.04 -9.98 -15.28
C CYS A 224 -13.04 -10.63 -16.24
N LYS A 225 -13.16 -11.94 -16.50
CA LYS A 225 -12.22 -12.76 -17.29
C LYS A 225 -10.76 -12.76 -16.81
N ASN A 226 -10.41 -12.01 -15.76
CA ASN A 226 -9.05 -11.81 -15.27
C ASN A 226 -8.60 -12.83 -14.21
N ARG A 227 -9.52 -13.36 -13.40
CA ARG A 227 -9.19 -14.37 -12.38
C ARG A 227 -9.53 -15.77 -12.85
N VAL A 228 -8.66 -16.73 -12.56
CA VAL A 228 -8.82 -18.14 -12.95
C VAL A 228 -9.12 -19.06 -11.75
N TYR A 229 -9.83 -20.14 -12.01
CA TYR A 229 -10.24 -21.13 -11.02
C TYR A 229 -10.19 -22.54 -11.61
N CYS A 230 -9.89 -23.54 -10.79
CA CYS A 230 -9.98 -24.92 -11.21
C CYS A 230 -11.42 -25.47 -11.21
N SER A 231 -12.32 -24.83 -10.46
CA SER A 231 -13.69 -25.29 -10.33
C SER A 231 -14.63 -24.18 -9.86
N LYS A 232 -15.94 -24.38 -10.06
CA LYS A 232 -16.99 -23.47 -9.57
C LYS A 232 -16.98 -23.36 -8.04
N GLU A 233 -16.57 -24.42 -7.33
CA GLU A 233 -16.44 -24.44 -5.88
C GLU A 233 -15.31 -23.51 -5.43
N CYS A 234 -14.15 -23.57 -6.10
CA CYS A 234 -13.04 -22.66 -5.84
C CYS A 234 -13.42 -21.20 -6.16
N GLN A 235 -14.18 -20.98 -7.23
CA GLN A 235 -14.72 -19.65 -7.54
C GLN A 235 -15.66 -19.15 -6.44
N LYS A 236 -16.64 -19.96 -6.00
CA LYS A 236 -17.58 -19.58 -4.92
C LYS A 236 -16.87 -19.34 -3.60
N TYR A 237 -15.88 -20.15 -3.27
CA TYR A 237 -15.05 -19.97 -2.08
C TYR A 237 -14.31 -18.63 -2.14
N HIS A 238 -13.62 -18.38 -3.25
CA HIS A 238 -12.88 -17.13 -3.47
C HIS A 238 -13.78 -15.90 -3.65
N TRP A 239 -15.05 -16.09 -4.04
CA TRP A 239 -15.99 -15.01 -4.38
C TRP A 239 -16.18 -13.99 -3.26
N LYS A 240 -16.07 -14.42 -2.00
CA LYS A 240 -16.15 -13.53 -0.82
C LYS A 240 -15.19 -12.35 -0.93
N TRP A 241 -14.00 -12.61 -1.49
CA TRP A 241 -12.93 -11.63 -1.67
C TRP A 241 -12.93 -11.07 -3.10
N HIS A 242 -12.98 -11.95 -4.10
CA HIS A 242 -12.91 -11.57 -5.50
C HIS A 242 -14.01 -10.57 -5.92
N LYS A 243 -15.22 -10.66 -5.35
CA LYS A 243 -16.33 -9.75 -5.70
C LYS A 243 -16.02 -8.26 -5.49
N VAL A 244 -15.07 -7.95 -4.59
CA VAL A 244 -14.67 -6.57 -4.27
C VAL A 244 -13.83 -5.96 -5.41
N ILE A 245 -13.07 -6.79 -6.12
CA ILE A 245 -12.19 -6.38 -7.23
C ILE A 245 -12.74 -6.76 -8.62
N CYS A 246 -13.79 -7.57 -8.67
CA CYS A 246 -14.40 -8.04 -9.92
C CYS A 246 -15.13 -6.90 -10.65
N ARG A 247 -14.73 -6.61 -11.89
CA ARG A 247 -15.42 -5.68 -12.80
C ARG A 247 -15.69 -6.34 -14.15
N PRO A 248 -16.79 -6.03 -14.85
CA PRO A 248 -17.05 -6.54 -16.19
C PRO A 248 -15.89 -6.24 -17.16
N ALA A 249 -15.54 -7.23 -17.98
CA ALA A 249 -14.55 -7.10 -19.05
C ALA A 249 -15.05 -6.29 -20.26
#